data_AF-D9Y1U3-F1
#
_entry.id   AF-D9Y1U3-F1
#
_cell.length_a   1.000
_cell.length_b   1.000
_cell.length_c   1.000
_cell.angle_alpha   90.00
_cell.angle_beta   90.00
_cell.angle_gamma   90.00
#
_symmetry.space_group_name_H-M   'P 1'
#
loop_
_entity.id
_entity.type
_entity.pdbx_description
1 polymer ?
#
loop_
_entity_poly.entity_id
_entity_poly.type
_entity_poly.pdbx_seq_one_letter_code
_entity_poly.pdbx_strand_id
1 'polypeptide(L)'
;MLETAERFTDHEGEPAVQQYLLLVGALRTLARGEHAPHLVLDAFLLRSLAVNGYAPSFTDCARCGMPGPNRFFSVGSGGSVCPDCRVPGSVVPSPQALELLAALLTGDWETADACEARYVREGSGLVSAYLHWHLERGLRSLRYVEK
;
A
#
# COMPACT_ATOMS: atom_id res chain seq x y z
N MET A 1 -12.06 -1.43 -0.24
CA MET A 1 -11.99 -2.13 -1.54
C MET A 1 -12.92 -1.53 -2.58
N LEU A 2 -14.25 -1.65 -2.44
CA LEU A 2 -15.20 -1.11 -3.43
C LEU A 2 -15.09 0.41 -3.62
N GLU A 3 -15.12 1.18 -2.53
CA GLU A 3 -14.95 2.65 -2.61
C GLU A 3 -13.59 3.02 -3.23
N THR A 4 -12.51 2.32 -2.90
CA THR A 4 -11.19 2.54 -3.50
C THR A 4 -11.23 2.32 -5.00
N ALA A 5 -11.86 1.23 -5.46
CA ALA A 5 -11.98 0.94 -6.88
C ALA A 5 -12.78 2.03 -7.60
N GLU A 6 -13.91 2.45 -7.05
CA GLU A 6 -14.70 3.57 -7.56
C GLU A 6 -13.88 4.86 -7.67
N ARG A 7 -13.06 5.19 -6.66
CA ARG A 7 -12.22 6.39 -6.66
C ARG A 7 -11.12 6.39 -7.72
N PHE A 8 -10.61 5.21 -8.12
CA PHE A 8 -9.60 5.09 -9.17
C PHE A 8 -10.20 4.90 -10.57
N THR A 9 -11.54 4.87 -10.70
CA THR A 9 -12.24 4.70 -11.97
C THR A 9 -13.28 5.80 -12.16
N ASP A 10 -12.84 7.04 -12.04
CA ASP A 10 -13.68 8.24 -12.18
C ASP A 10 -14.04 8.60 -13.64
N HIS A 11 -13.33 8.02 -14.61
CA HIS A 11 -13.57 8.20 -16.04
C HIS A 11 -14.58 7.16 -16.57
N GLU A 12 -15.86 7.54 -16.61
CA GLU A 12 -16.91 6.68 -17.17
C GLU A 12 -16.65 6.34 -18.64
N GLY A 13 -16.84 5.06 -19.00
CA GLY A 13 -16.66 4.56 -20.37
C GLY A 13 -15.23 4.13 -20.72
N GLU A 14 -14.26 4.37 -19.84
CA GLU A 14 -12.89 3.90 -20.02
C GLU A 14 -12.63 2.59 -19.24
N PRO A 15 -12.08 1.55 -19.89
CA PRO A 15 -11.89 0.26 -19.24
C PRO A 15 -10.68 0.26 -18.29
N ALA A 16 -10.93 0.21 -16.97
CA ALA A 16 -9.91 0.02 -15.94
C ALA A 16 -9.66 -1.47 -15.62
N VAL A 17 -9.23 -2.25 -16.62
CA VAL A 17 -9.17 -3.73 -16.54
C VAL A 17 -8.29 -4.23 -15.39
N GLN A 18 -7.12 -3.64 -15.17
CA GLN A 18 -6.22 -4.04 -14.08
C GLN A 18 -6.85 -3.83 -12.71
N GLN A 19 -7.51 -2.69 -12.51
CA GLN A 19 -8.22 -2.37 -11.26
C GLN A 19 -9.39 -3.33 -11.02
N TYR A 20 -10.14 -3.66 -12.07
CA TYR A 20 -11.22 -4.66 -11.99
C TYR A 20 -10.69 -6.04 -11.58
N LEU A 21 -9.63 -6.53 -12.23
CA LEU A 21 -9.04 -7.84 -11.93
C LEU A 21 -8.48 -7.89 -10.50
N LEU A 22 -7.84 -6.81 -10.03
CA LEU A 22 -7.38 -6.69 -8.65
C LEU A 22 -8.52 -6.78 -7.65
N LEU A 23 -9.63 -6.07 -7.90
CA LEU A 23 -10.81 -6.12 -7.03
C LEU A 23 -11.42 -7.53 -6.98
N VAL A 24 -11.61 -8.18 -8.12
CA VAL A 24 -12.16 -9.53 -8.19
C VAL A 24 -11.24 -10.53 -7.48
N GLY A 25 -9.92 -10.41 -7.68
CA GLY A 25 -8.92 -11.23 -6.99
C GLY A 25 -9.00 -11.06 -5.47
N ALA A 26 -8.97 -9.82 -4.98
CA ALA A 26 -9.03 -9.51 -3.56
C ALA A 26 -10.32 -10.01 -2.90
N LEU A 27 -11.48 -9.82 -3.54
CA LEU A 27 -12.76 -10.32 -3.03
C LEU A 27 -12.82 -11.84 -2.98
N ARG A 28 -12.24 -12.54 -3.97
CA ARG A 28 -12.16 -14.00 -3.97
C ARG A 28 -11.27 -14.51 -2.85
N THR A 29 -10.09 -13.93 -2.67
CA THR A 29 -9.17 -14.28 -1.59
C THR A 29 -9.80 -14.05 -0.22
N LEU A 30 -10.49 -12.91 -0.02
CA LEU A 30 -11.28 -12.66 1.19
C LEU A 30 -12.36 -13.70 1.43
N ALA A 31 -13.16 -14.03 0.39
CA ALA A 31 -14.27 -14.97 0.51
C ALA A 31 -13.81 -16.39 0.87
N ARG A 32 -12.58 -16.76 0.49
CA ARG A 32 -11.98 -18.06 0.81
C ARG A 32 -11.30 -18.10 2.17
N GLY A 33 -11.01 -16.94 2.76
CA GLY A 33 -10.31 -16.84 4.05
C GLY A 33 -8.88 -17.39 4.01
N GLU A 34 -8.21 -17.30 2.85
CA GLU A 34 -6.83 -17.81 2.64
C GLU A 34 -5.80 -17.02 3.47
N HIS A 35 -6.02 -15.71 3.66
CA HIS A 35 -5.14 -14.81 4.40
C HIS A 35 -5.95 -13.91 5.35
N ALA A 36 -5.26 -13.27 6.30
CA ALA A 36 -5.90 -12.35 7.23
C ALA A 36 -6.56 -11.17 6.47
N PRO A 37 -7.80 -10.76 6.79
CA PRO A 37 -8.54 -9.78 5.99
C PRO A 37 -7.85 -8.42 5.80
N HIS A 38 -7.09 -7.96 6.79
CA HIS A 38 -6.35 -6.71 6.73
C HIS A 38 -5.15 -6.80 5.75
N LEU A 39 -4.47 -7.94 5.68
CA LEU A 39 -3.39 -8.16 4.70
C LEU A 39 -3.96 -8.13 3.27
N VAL A 40 -5.12 -8.75 3.06
CA VAL A 40 -5.78 -8.71 1.74
C VAL A 40 -6.21 -7.30 1.38
N LEU A 41 -6.71 -6.52 2.34
CA LEU A 41 -7.03 -5.12 2.14
C LEU A 41 -5.80 -4.30 1.76
N ASP A 42 -4.72 -4.37 2.54
CA ASP A 42 -3.51 -3.58 2.31
C ASP A 42 -2.82 -3.96 1.00
N ALA A 43 -2.74 -5.26 0.67
CA ALA A 43 -2.27 -5.73 -0.63
C ALA A 43 -3.10 -5.15 -1.79
N PHE A 44 -4.43 -5.17 -1.65
CA PHE A 44 -5.31 -4.59 -2.66
C PHE A 44 -5.07 -3.08 -2.80
N LEU A 45 -4.99 -2.33 -1.70
CA LEU A 45 -4.79 -0.88 -1.72
C LEU A 45 -3.45 -0.50 -2.37
N LEU A 46 -2.37 -1.18 -1.98
CA LEU A 46 -1.03 -0.97 -2.54
C LEU A 46 -0.97 -1.27 -4.04
N ARG A 47 -1.53 -2.41 -4.46
CA ARG A 47 -1.55 -2.80 -5.88
C ARG A 47 -2.47 -1.90 -6.70
N SER A 48 -3.59 -1.43 -6.13
CA SER A 48 -4.44 -0.43 -6.76
C SER A 48 -3.71 0.89 -6.97
N LEU A 49 -2.98 1.38 -5.98
CA LEU A 49 -2.11 2.55 -6.16
C LEU A 49 -1.08 2.31 -7.27
N ALA A 50 -0.45 1.15 -7.30
CA ALA A 50 0.58 0.83 -8.28
C ALA A 50 0.06 0.80 -9.73
N VAL A 51 -1.08 0.13 -9.99
CA VAL A 51 -1.64 0.09 -11.35
C VAL A 51 -2.17 1.44 -11.82
N ASN A 52 -2.43 2.37 -10.90
CA ASN A 52 -2.80 3.75 -11.19
C ASN A 52 -1.61 4.72 -11.22
N GLY A 53 -0.37 4.20 -11.26
CA GLY A 53 0.84 5.01 -11.45
C GLY A 53 1.47 5.56 -10.17
N TYR A 54 0.98 5.16 -9.00
CA TYR A 54 1.46 5.64 -7.70
C TYR A 54 2.25 4.59 -6.91
N ALA A 55 2.89 3.65 -7.61
CA ALA A 55 3.61 2.54 -6.99
C ALA A 55 4.65 3.05 -5.96
N PRO A 56 4.49 2.73 -4.67
CA PRO A 56 5.44 3.16 -3.64
C PRO A 56 6.74 2.35 -3.72
N SER A 57 7.86 2.98 -3.42
CA SER A 57 9.11 2.27 -3.14
C SER A 57 9.20 1.87 -1.66
N PHE A 58 9.57 0.63 -1.39
CA PHE A 58 9.81 0.12 -0.02
C PHE A 58 11.27 -0.24 0.26
N THR A 59 12.15 -0.07 -0.72
CA THR A 59 13.58 -0.44 -0.62
C THR A 59 14.47 0.70 -1.10
N ASP A 60 14.39 1.01 -2.39
CA ASP A 60 15.24 1.99 -3.05
C ASP A 60 14.72 3.40 -2.83
N CYS A 61 15.60 4.39 -2.92
CA CYS A 61 15.20 5.78 -2.72
C CYS A 61 14.25 6.21 -3.84
N ALA A 62 13.00 6.50 -3.50
CA ALA A 62 11.95 6.93 -4.43
C ALA A 62 12.29 8.24 -5.18
N ARG A 63 13.27 9.01 -4.68
CA ARG A 63 13.70 10.28 -5.29
C ARG A 63 14.92 10.16 -6.20
N CYS A 64 15.95 9.43 -5.78
CA CYS A 64 17.24 9.38 -6.51
C CYS A 64 17.64 7.98 -7.00
N GLY A 65 16.85 6.94 -6.66
CA GLY A 65 17.13 5.56 -7.05
C GLY A 65 18.28 4.89 -6.29
N MET A 66 18.83 5.53 -5.24
CA MET A 66 19.87 4.92 -4.40
C MET A 66 19.37 3.57 -3.86
N PRO A 67 20.08 2.46 -4.12
CA PRO A 67 19.67 1.14 -3.68
C PRO A 67 19.50 1.06 -2.16
N GLY A 68 18.48 0.31 -1.74
CA GLY A 68 18.13 0.13 -0.33
C GLY A 68 19.03 -0.83 0.47
N PRO A 69 18.64 -1.12 1.73
CA PRO A 69 17.42 -0.66 2.37
C PRO A 69 17.51 0.79 2.86
N ASN A 70 16.59 1.64 2.40
CA ASN A 70 16.43 3.01 2.89
C ASN A 70 15.39 3.03 4.02
N ARG A 71 15.74 3.65 5.16
CA ARG A 71 14.94 3.56 6.40
C ARG A 71 13.90 4.66 6.62
N PHE A 72 13.93 5.72 5.82
CA PHE A 72 12.96 6.81 5.93
C PHE A 72 11.83 6.59 4.94
N PHE A 73 10.60 6.89 5.34
CA PHE A 73 9.44 6.80 4.45
C PHE A 73 8.75 8.16 4.36
N SER A 74 8.48 8.61 3.13
CA SER A 74 7.80 9.87 2.84
C SER A 74 6.69 9.61 1.83
N VAL A 75 5.45 9.85 2.26
CA VAL A 75 4.28 9.72 1.37
C VAL A 75 4.36 10.66 0.16
N GLY A 76 4.82 11.90 0.38
CA GLY A 76 4.96 12.89 -0.68
C GLY A 76 6.15 12.66 -1.61
N SER A 77 7.11 11.83 -1.20
CA SER A 77 8.27 11.49 -2.04
C SER A 77 8.14 10.14 -2.74
N GLY A 78 7.00 9.44 -2.62
CA GLY A 78 6.76 8.15 -3.28
C GLY A 78 7.26 6.92 -2.51
N GLY A 79 7.55 7.06 -1.22
CA GLY A 79 7.90 5.92 -0.35
C GLY A 79 9.26 6.09 0.34
N SER A 80 10.08 5.04 0.28
CA SER A 80 11.37 4.98 0.98
C SER A 80 12.37 5.97 0.40
N VAL A 81 13.10 6.70 1.24
CA VAL A 81 14.08 7.71 0.83
C VAL A 81 15.39 7.61 1.61
N CYS A 82 16.50 7.90 0.94
CA CYS A 82 17.83 7.92 1.56
C CYS A 82 18.01 9.13 2.49
N PRO A 83 19.04 9.15 3.35
CA PRO A 83 19.30 10.28 4.25
C PRO A 83 19.39 11.65 3.55
N ASP A 84 19.99 11.69 2.35
CA ASP A 84 20.18 12.93 1.58
C ASP A 84 18.88 13.42 0.92
N CYS A 85 17.98 12.50 0.59
CA CYS A 85 16.69 12.82 -0.02
C CYS A 85 15.56 12.99 1.00
N ARG A 86 15.84 12.77 2.29
CA ARG A 86 14.86 12.88 3.37
C ARG A 86 14.26 14.29 3.42
N VAL A 87 12.93 14.35 3.52
CA VAL A 87 12.17 15.60 3.66
C VAL A 87 11.52 15.71 5.04
N PRO A 88 11.21 16.92 5.53
CA PRO A 88 10.38 17.10 6.72
C PRO A 88 9.06 16.30 6.62
N GLY A 89 8.64 15.70 7.72
CA GLY A 89 7.46 14.81 7.74
C GLY A 89 7.75 13.36 7.35
N SER A 90 8.97 13.02 6.91
CA SER A 90 9.37 11.62 6.73
C SER A 90 9.36 10.89 8.07
N VAL A 91 8.76 9.71 8.11
CA VAL A 91 8.74 8.82 9.28
C VAL A 91 9.88 7.79 9.17
N VAL A 92 10.10 7.05 10.26
CA VAL A 92 11.10 5.97 10.32
C VAL A 92 10.36 4.67 10.68
N PRO A 93 9.79 3.96 9.69
CA PRO A 93 9.11 2.70 9.95
C PRO A 93 10.09 1.63 10.46
N SER A 94 9.56 0.60 11.12
CA SER A 94 10.33 -0.61 11.34
C SER A 94 10.74 -1.26 10.01
N PRO A 95 11.92 -1.91 9.93
CA PRO A 95 12.32 -2.67 8.76
C PRO A 95 11.30 -3.76 8.38
N GLN A 96 10.69 -4.40 9.38
CA GLN A 96 9.69 -5.45 9.19
C GLN A 96 8.39 -4.91 8.58
N ALA A 97 7.98 -3.67 8.91
CA ALA A 97 6.86 -3.04 8.25
C ALA A 97 7.17 -2.75 6.77
N LEU A 98 8.37 -2.28 6.43
CA LEU A 98 8.75 -2.07 5.03
C LEU A 98 8.85 -3.38 4.24
N GLU A 99 9.37 -4.44 4.86
CA GLU A 99 9.40 -5.80 4.30
C GLU A 99 7.99 -6.34 4.04
N LEU A 100 7.07 -6.19 5.01
CA LEU A 100 5.67 -6.53 4.83
C LEU A 100 5.06 -5.77 3.66
N LEU A 101 5.25 -4.46 3.57
CA LEU A 101 4.67 -3.65 2.50
C LEU A 101 5.21 -4.04 1.12
N ALA A 102 6.51 -4.36 1.03
CA ALA A 102 7.11 -4.91 -0.18
C ALA A 102 6.47 -6.26 -0.56
N ALA A 103 6.31 -7.16 0.41
CA ALA A 103 5.70 -8.48 0.21
C ALA A 103 4.23 -8.37 -0.25
N LEU A 104 3.45 -7.49 0.38
CA LEU A 104 2.06 -7.22 -0.01
C LEU A 104 1.97 -6.63 -1.43
N LEU A 105 2.87 -5.74 -1.81
CA LEU A 105 2.91 -5.16 -3.16
C LEU A 105 3.21 -6.23 -4.22
N THR A 106 4.15 -7.14 -3.97
CA THR A 106 4.60 -8.15 -4.94
C THR A 106 3.83 -9.47 -4.91
N GLY A 107 3.05 -9.73 -3.85
CA GLY A 107 2.30 -10.98 -3.70
C GLY A 107 3.06 -12.11 -3.02
N ASP A 108 4.08 -11.78 -2.25
CA ASP A 108 4.76 -12.73 -1.36
C ASP A 108 3.92 -12.93 -0.08
N TRP A 109 2.98 -13.87 -0.15
CA TRP A 109 2.11 -14.20 0.98
C TRP A 109 2.82 -14.94 2.10
N GLU A 110 3.91 -15.68 1.81
CA GLU A 110 4.67 -16.38 2.85
C GLU A 110 5.26 -15.38 3.85
N THR A 111 5.92 -14.33 3.34
CA THR A 111 6.44 -13.24 4.16
C THR A 111 5.32 -12.44 4.84
N ALA A 112 4.23 -12.15 4.12
CA ALA A 112 3.13 -11.36 4.66
C ALA A 112 2.41 -12.08 5.81
N ASP A 113 2.11 -13.38 5.67
CA ASP A 113 1.39 -14.17 6.66
C ASP A 113 2.26 -14.48 7.89
N ALA A 114 3.59 -14.51 7.74
CA ALA A 114 4.53 -14.68 8.85
C ALA A 114 4.74 -13.41 9.69
N CYS A 115 4.24 -12.26 9.23
CA CYS A 115 4.52 -10.96 9.86
C CYS A 115 3.82 -10.80 11.22
N GLU A 116 4.54 -10.27 12.22
CA GLU A 116 3.95 -10.03 13.53
C GLU A 116 2.90 -8.90 13.50
N ALA A 117 1.82 -9.07 14.27
CA ALA A 117 0.68 -8.14 14.31
C ALA A 117 1.04 -6.67 14.58
N ARG A 118 2.17 -6.38 15.28
CA ARG A 118 2.64 -5.01 15.50
C ARG A 118 3.11 -4.32 14.23
N TYR A 119 3.82 -5.04 13.37
CA TYR A 119 4.35 -4.53 12.10
C TYR A 119 3.24 -4.44 11.05
N VAL A 120 2.26 -5.35 11.14
CA VAL A 120 1.05 -5.26 10.36
C VAL A 120 0.28 -3.98 10.66
N ARG A 121 0.03 -3.65 11.94
CA ARG A 121 -0.64 -2.39 12.32
C ARG A 121 0.12 -1.15 11.85
N GLU A 122 1.45 -1.16 11.99
CA GLU A 122 2.30 -0.08 11.49
C GLU A 122 2.21 0.06 9.97
N GLY A 123 2.29 -1.06 9.25
CA GLY A 123 2.15 -1.14 7.79
C GLY A 123 0.80 -0.59 7.30
N SER A 124 -0.32 -1.03 7.90
CA SER A 124 -1.65 -0.51 7.55
C SER A 124 -1.73 1.01 7.74
N GLY A 125 -1.14 1.55 8.81
CA GLY A 125 -1.07 3.00 9.02
C GLY A 125 -0.32 3.73 7.90
N LEU A 126 0.77 3.15 7.39
CA LEU A 126 1.52 3.69 6.25
C LEU A 126 0.74 3.61 4.94
N VAL A 127 0.05 2.49 4.68
CA VAL A 127 -0.83 2.31 3.51
C VAL A 127 -1.91 3.37 3.50
N SER A 128 -2.61 3.56 4.63
CA SER A 128 -3.67 4.55 4.76
C SER A 128 -3.17 5.98 4.57
N ALA A 129 -2.01 6.32 5.16
CA ALA A 129 -1.41 7.64 4.97
C ALA A 129 -1.02 7.88 3.50
N TYR A 130 -0.44 6.88 2.84
CA TYR A 130 -0.02 6.97 1.44
C TYR A 130 -1.22 7.05 0.49
N LEU A 131 -2.28 6.28 0.74
CA LEU A 131 -3.52 6.33 -0.01
C LEU A 131 -4.22 7.69 0.16
N HIS A 132 -4.29 8.21 1.37
CA HIS A 132 -4.86 9.53 1.64
C HIS A 132 -4.11 10.64 0.91
N TRP A 133 -2.77 10.56 0.86
CA TRP A 133 -1.94 11.50 0.12
C TRP A 133 -2.32 11.56 -1.37
N HIS A 134 -2.43 10.41 -2.03
CA HIS A 134 -2.69 10.35 -3.48
C HIS A 134 -4.15 10.56 -3.88
N LEU A 135 -5.11 10.16 -3.04
CA LEU A 135 -6.52 10.37 -3.35
C LEU A 135 -7.02 11.79 -3.02
N GLU A 136 -6.24 12.58 -2.27
CA GLU A 136 -6.53 13.93 -1.71
C GLU A 136 -7.77 14.02 -0.80
N ARG A 137 -8.76 13.17 -1.04
CA ARG A 137 -10.00 12.98 -0.30
C ARG A 137 -9.99 11.56 0.24
N GLY A 138 -9.78 11.42 1.55
CA GLY A 138 -9.80 10.12 2.23
C GLY A 138 -11.03 9.25 1.90
N LEU A 139 -10.87 7.95 2.12
CA LEU A 139 -11.95 6.97 1.96
C LEU A 139 -12.89 7.00 3.17
N ARG A 140 -14.18 7.12 2.92
CA ARG A 140 -15.22 7.09 3.97
C ARG A 140 -15.28 5.73 4.67
N SER A 141 -14.92 4.67 3.95
CA SER A 141 -14.97 3.29 4.42
C SER A 141 -13.83 2.91 5.36
N LEU A 142 -12.66 3.57 5.30
CA LEU A 142 -11.48 3.18 6.09
C LEU A 142 -11.73 3.26 7.61
N ARG A 143 -12.51 4.24 8.07
CA ARG A 143 -12.88 4.39 9.49
C ARG A 143 -13.62 3.19 10.11
N TYR A 144 -14.15 2.28 9.29
CA TYR A 144 -14.85 1.09 9.79
C TYR A 144 -13.94 -0.12 9.92
N VAL A 145 -12.74 -0.08 9.35
CA VAL A 145 -11.76 -1.17 9.33
C VAL A 145 -10.48 -0.83 10.08
N GLU A 146 -10.14 0.45 10.19
CA GLU A 146 -9.06 0.95 11.06
C GLU A 146 -9.55 1.02 12.51
N LYS A 147 -9.26 -0.02 13.31
CA LYS A 147 -9.47 -0.05 14.76
C LYS A 147 -8.38 -0.81 15.48
#